data_AF-A0A8H5LIT3-F1
#
_entry.id   AF-A0A8H5LIT3-F1
#
_cell.length_a   1.000
_cell.length_b   1.000
_cell.length_c   1.000
_cell.angle_alpha   90.00
_cell.angle_beta   90.00
_cell.angle_gamma   90.00
#
_symmetry.space_group_name_H-M   'P 1'
#
loop_
_entity.id
_entity.type
_entity.pdbx_description
1 polymer ?
#
loop_
_entity_poly.entity_id
_entity_poly.type
_entity_poly.pdbx_seq_one_letter_code
_entity_poly.pdbx_strand_id
1 'polypeptide(L)'
;MDSQFKASYTYRIIISLSGRQPNGCSEEPEDLMTSSLRPHSYNAKRALQRNSDADKEAVITFELGQLRLQACPLERYPLKQTITPGSSTLICPQSLEAKAFPAQKIPFREGQHLFSLTYYHYSKAFSPSEELPSKNYVSTDGIAPRRYEYLGPQPCIAGFLMDPSDGVTQILWWDSFLHMAWSNNETWAVDAQFDETVQSWLPIIQKDMK
;
A
#
# COMPACT_ATOMS: atom_id res chain seq x y z
N MET A 1 -32.39 13.67 7.27
CA MET A 1 -31.60 13.30 6.07
C MET A 1 -30.16 13.48 6.46
N ASP A 2 -29.58 12.42 7.05
CA ASP A 2 -28.23 12.47 7.60
C ASP A 2 -27.21 12.35 6.47
N SER A 3 -26.55 13.47 6.20
CA SER A 3 -25.38 13.52 5.32
C SER A 3 -24.23 12.82 6.04
N GLN A 4 -23.99 11.55 5.70
CA GLN A 4 -22.80 10.83 6.13
C GLN A 4 -21.57 11.50 5.50
N PHE A 5 -20.89 12.33 6.27
CA PHE A 5 -19.50 12.72 5.99
C PHE A 5 -18.65 11.45 6.00
N LYS A 6 -18.34 10.90 4.83
CA LYS A 6 -17.25 9.92 4.69
C LYS A 6 -15.96 10.67 4.98
N ALA A 7 -15.44 10.51 6.20
CA ALA A 7 -14.11 10.97 6.54
C ALA A 7 -13.10 10.22 5.63
N SER A 8 -12.58 10.92 4.63
CA SER A 8 -11.45 10.45 3.82
C SER A 8 -10.20 10.67 4.67
N TYR A 9 -9.78 9.62 5.38
CA TYR A 9 -8.52 9.65 6.13
C TYR A 9 -7.37 9.67 5.13
N THR A 10 -6.73 10.82 4.96
CA THR A 10 -5.49 10.92 4.20
C THR A 10 -4.37 10.38 5.08
N TYR A 11 -4.13 9.09 4.96
CA TYR A 11 -3.03 8.45 5.66
C TYR A 11 -1.71 8.95 5.07
N ARG A 12 -0.85 9.55 5.92
CA ARG A 12 0.57 9.71 5.57
C ARG A 12 1.21 8.34 5.63
N ILE A 13 1.15 7.61 4.53
CA ILE A 13 2.02 6.45 4.37
C ILE A 13 3.42 7.04 4.34
N ILE A 14 4.24 6.69 5.34
CA ILE A 14 5.67 6.99 5.31
C ILE A 14 6.27 6.00 4.31
N ILE A 15 5.97 6.25 3.05
CA ILE A 15 6.71 5.70 1.94
C ILE A 15 8.02 6.48 1.96
N SER A 16 9.13 5.81 2.25
CA SER A 16 10.45 6.41 2.09
C SER A 16 10.67 6.67 0.60
N LEU A 17 10.17 7.79 0.12
CA LEU A 17 10.39 8.28 -1.23
C LEU A 17 11.74 9.00 -1.21
N SER A 18 12.82 8.25 -1.46
CA SER A 18 14.08 8.86 -1.86
C SER A 18 13.84 9.56 -3.19
N GLY A 19 13.73 10.89 -3.14
CA GLY A 19 13.24 11.72 -4.23
C GLY A 19 14.06 11.62 -5.52
N ARG A 20 13.36 11.50 -6.64
CA ARG A 20 13.86 11.86 -7.97
C ARG A 20 12.98 12.99 -8.47
N GLN A 21 13.55 14.19 -8.60
CA GLN A 21 12.87 15.26 -9.31
C GLN A 21 12.83 14.93 -10.81
N PRO A 22 11.68 15.03 -11.49
CA PRO A 22 11.64 15.01 -12.94
C PRO A 22 12.22 16.33 -13.46
N ASN A 23 13.34 16.25 -14.17
CA ASN A 23 13.90 17.37 -14.92
C ASN A 23 12.90 17.79 -16.01
N GLY A 24 12.53 19.07 -16.01
CA GLY A 24 11.74 19.68 -17.07
C GLY A 24 12.51 19.72 -18.39
N CYS A 25 11.81 19.49 -19.50
CA CYS A 25 12.29 19.78 -20.83
C CYS A 25 11.12 20.37 -21.63
N SER A 26 11.18 21.68 -21.83
CA SER A 26 10.26 22.49 -22.62
C SER A 26 10.81 22.63 -24.04
N GLU A 27 10.04 22.23 -25.05
CA GLU A 27 10.18 22.74 -26.41
C GLU A 27 8.78 22.92 -27.02
N GLU A 28 8.41 24.17 -27.32
CA GLU A 28 7.33 24.55 -28.22
C GLU A 28 7.79 24.42 -29.68
N PRO A 29 6.83 24.22 -30.60
CA PRO A 29 6.80 25.12 -31.74
C PRO A 29 5.41 25.66 -32.05
N GLU A 30 5.35 26.97 -32.31
CA GLU A 30 4.28 27.62 -33.05
C GLU A 30 4.27 27.14 -34.51
N ASP A 31 3.10 26.80 -35.06
CA ASP A 31 2.65 27.46 -36.28
C ASP A 31 1.17 27.22 -36.59
N LEU A 32 0.54 28.31 -37.05
CA LEU A 32 -0.85 28.46 -37.47
C LEU A 32 -1.14 27.74 -38.79
N MET A 33 -2.36 27.21 -38.94
CA MET A 33 -3.27 27.51 -40.07
C MET A 33 -4.65 26.85 -39.84
N THR A 34 -5.67 27.68 -39.91
CA THR A 34 -7.09 27.41 -39.69
C THR A 34 -7.73 26.54 -40.77
N SER A 35 -8.55 25.55 -40.39
CA SER A 35 -9.69 25.14 -41.22
C SER A 35 -10.90 24.77 -40.36
N SER A 36 -12.03 25.39 -40.72
CA SER A 36 -13.31 25.35 -40.04
C SER A 36 -14.06 24.05 -40.33
N LEU A 37 -14.19 23.19 -39.32
CA LEU A 37 -15.20 22.14 -39.27
C LEU A 37 -15.78 22.10 -37.84
N ARG A 38 -17.07 22.41 -37.71
CA ARG A 38 -17.80 22.36 -36.43
C ARG A 38 -17.75 20.93 -35.88
N PRO A 39 -17.13 20.66 -34.71
CA PRO A 39 -17.15 19.32 -34.14
C PRO A 39 -18.55 19.05 -33.58
N HIS A 40 -19.15 17.93 -34.00
CA HIS A 40 -20.25 17.32 -33.27
C HIS A 40 -19.84 17.14 -31.80
N SER A 41 -20.49 17.90 -30.92
CA SER A 41 -20.14 18.07 -29.50
C SER A 41 -20.13 16.78 -28.68
N TYR A 42 -20.69 15.69 -29.22
CA TYR A 42 -20.67 14.37 -28.61
C TYR A 42 -19.29 13.67 -28.67
N ASN A 43 -18.50 13.91 -29.72
CA ASN A 43 -17.19 13.24 -29.87
C ASN A 43 -16.09 13.92 -29.04
N ALA A 44 -16.16 15.24 -28.85
CA ALA A 44 -15.21 15.99 -28.04
C ALA A 44 -15.28 15.62 -26.55
N LYS A 45 -16.49 15.45 -25.99
CA LYS A 45 -16.67 14.99 -24.60
C LYS A 45 -16.14 13.57 -24.37
N ARG A 46 -16.35 12.66 -25.32
CA ARG A 46 -15.79 11.30 -25.27
C ARG A 46 -14.26 11.27 -25.36
N ALA A 47 -13.65 12.15 -26.16
CA ALA A 47 -12.20 12.25 -26.26
C ALA A 47 -11.56 12.79 -24.97
N LEU A 48 -12.16 13.81 -24.35
CA LEU A 48 -11.70 14.36 -23.08
C LEU A 48 -11.82 13.34 -21.93
N GLN A 49 -12.94 12.59 -21.88
CA GLN A 49 -13.17 11.54 -20.89
C GLN A 49 -12.15 10.39 -21.03
N ARG A 50 -11.84 9.97 -22.27
CA ARG A 50 -10.87 8.89 -22.53
C ARG A 50 -9.45 9.24 -22.11
N ASN A 51 -9.03 10.49 -22.29
CA ASN A 51 -7.73 10.95 -21.80
C ASN A 51 -7.70 10.95 -20.26
N SER A 52 -8.79 11.39 -19.64
CA SER A 52 -8.93 11.39 -18.18
C SER A 52 -8.83 9.99 -17.55
N ASP A 53 -9.50 8.99 -18.14
CA ASP A 53 -9.44 7.61 -17.64
C ASP A 53 -8.05 6.98 -17.85
N ALA A 54 -7.39 7.25 -18.98
CA ALA A 54 -6.03 6.77 -19.24
C ALA A 54 -5.01 7.38 -18.29
N ASP A 55 -5.13 8.68 -17.99
CA ASP A 55 -4.27 9.38 -17.03
C ASP A 55 -4.48 8.83 -15.60
N LYS A 56 -5.73 8.56 -15.22
CA LYS A 56 -6.08 7.90 -13.96
C LYS A 56 -5.38 6.55 -13.82
N GLU A 57 -5.53 5.67 -14.81
CA GLU A 57 -4.93 4.33 -14.80
C GLU A 57 -3.40 4.37 -14.80
N ALA A 58 -2.80 5.36 -15.48
CA ALA A 58 -1.35 5.57 -15.46
C ALA A 58 -0.85 5.91 -14.05
N VAL A 59 -1.56 6.79 -13.31
CA VAL A 59 -1.24 7.13 -11.92
C VAL A 59 -1.37 5.91 -11.01
N ILE A 60 -2.46 5.14 -11.13
CA ILE A 60 -2.67 3.91 -10.34
C ILE A 60 -1.56 2.90 -10.61
N THR A 61 -1.25 2.65 -11.89
CA THR A 61 -0.22 1.69 -12.31
C THR A 61 1.16 2.12 -11.81
N PHE A 62 1.48 3.41 -11.91
CA PHE A 62 2.72 3.96 -11.40
C PHE A 62 2.85 3.76 -9.90
N GLU A 63 1.82 4.11 -9.12
CA GLU A 63 1.85 3.99 -7.66
C GLU A 63 1.92 2.53 -7.20
N LEU A 64 1.17 1.62 -7.83
CA LEU A 64 1.33 0.18 -7.61
C LEU A 64 2.75 -0.29 -7.94
N GLY A 65 3.34 0.23 -9.01
CA GLY A 65 4.74 0.00 -9.36
C GLY A 65 5.69 0.43 -8.24
N GLN A 66 5.46 1.60 -7.64
CA GLN A 66 6.27 2.10 -6.54
C GLN A 66 6.12 1.26 -5.27
N LEU A 67 4.88 0.90 -4.90
CA LEU A 67 4.63 -0.03 -3.79
C LEU A 67 5.38 -1.35 -3.98
N ARG A 68 5.37 -1.90 -5.20
CA ARG A 68 6.10 -3.14 -5.54
C ARG A 68 7.61 -2.99 -5.41
N LEU A 69 8.17 -1.88 -5.88
CA LEU A 69 9.60 -1.59 -5.75
C LEU A 69 10.00 -1.34 -4.28
N GLN A 70 9.05 -0.87 -3.49
CA GLN A 70 9.25 -0.57 -2.08
C GLN A 70 9.04 -1.77 -1.16
N ALA A 71 8.30 -2.76 -1.62
CA ALA A 71 8.05 -3.99 -0.91
C ALA A 71 9.35 -4.74 -0.61
N CYS A 72 9.52 -5.16 0.65
CA CYS A 72 10.64 -5.95 1.11
C CYS A 72 10.17 -7.37 1.43
N PRO A 73 10.64 -8.41 0.71
CA PRO A 73 10.27 -9.79 1.00
C PRO A 73 10.61 -10.17 2.45
N LEU A 74 9.67 -10.82 3.13
CA LEU A 74 9.82 -11.18 4.54
C LEU A 74 10.75 -12.38 4.77
N GLU A 75 10.99 -13.17 3.72
CA GLU A 75 11.92 -14.31 3.72
C GLU A 75 13.38 -13.90 3.96
N ARG A 76 13.72 -12.64 3.70
CA ARG A 76 15.09 -12.11 3.78
C ARG A 76 15.16 -10.96 4.77
N TYR A 77 16.33 -10.80 5.39
CA TYR A 77 16.56 -9.68 6.28
C TYR A 77 16.38 -8.35 5.52
N PRO A 78 15.61 -7.39 6.06
CA PRO A 78 15.31 -6.17 5.35
C PRO A 78 16.54 -5.25 5.29
N LEU A 79 16.86 -4.79 4.07
CA LEU A 79 17.87 -3.75 3.87
C LEU A 79 17.31 -2.34 4.12
N LYS A 80 15.98 -2.21 4.06
CA LYS A 80 15.27 -0.95 4.30
C LYS A 80 15.13 -0.71 5.79
N GLN A 81 15.27 0.55 6.18
CA GLN A 81 15.18 0.98 7.56
C GLN A 81 14.15 2.10 7.69
N THR A 82 13.24 1.93 8.64
CA THR A 82 12.31 2.97 9.08
C THR A 82 12.50 3.13 10.57
N ILE A 83 13.14 4.22 10.97
CA ILE A 83 13.34 4.59 12.36
C ILE A 83 12.05 5.20 12.89
N THR A 84 11.58 4.72 14.02
CA THR A 84 10.36 5.22 14.67
C THR A 84 10.60 6.58 15.32
N PRO A 85 9.76 7.59 15.05
CA PRO A 85 9.88 8.91 15.69
C PRO A 85 9.30 8.94 17.10
N GLY A 86 8.70 7.85 17.57
CA GLY A 86 8.06 7.75 18.87
C GLY A 86 7.85 6.30 19.30
N SER A 87 7.28 6.13 20.49
CA SER A 87 6.92 4.81 21.02
C SER A 87 5.46 4.48 20.71
N SER A 88 5.18 3.24 20.30
CA SER A 88 3.84 2.78 19.96
C SER A 88 3.79 1.24 19.98
N THR A 89 2.70 0.65 19.51
CA THR A 89 2.49 -0.79 19.43
C THR A 89 2.30 -1.19 17.98
N LEU A 90 3.13 -2.11 17.49
CA LEU A 90 3.02 -2.69 16.16
C LEU A 90 1.97 -3.81 16.16
N ILE A 91 0.98 -3.70 15.28
CA ILE A 91 -0.02 -4.72 15.05
C ILE A 91 0.53 -5.74 14.04
N CYS A 92 0.62 -7.00 14.47
CA CYS A 92 1.20 -8.10 13.72
C CYS A 92 0.12 -9.16 13.43
N PRO A 93 -0.52 -9.11 12.25
CA PRO A 93 -1.52 -10.10 11.85
C PRO A 93 -0.90 -11.50 11.79
N GLN A 94 -1.63 -12.53 12.20
CA GLN A 94 -1.08 -13.89 12.18
C GLN A 94 -1.30 -14.60 10.84
N SER A 95 -2.28 -14.15 10.07
CA SER A 95 -2.64 -14.72 8.78
C SER A 95 -3.22 -13.67 7.86
N LEU A 96 -3.15 -13.93 6.55
CA LEU A 96 -3.89 -13.17 5.55
C LEU A 96 -5.41 -13.18 5.82
N GLU A 97 -5.92 -14.32 6.32
CA GLU A 97 -7.32 -14.51 6.70
C GLU A 97 -7.58 -14.02 8.14
N ALA A 98 -7.13 -12.81 8.47
CA ALA A 98 -7.01 -12.27 9.83
C ALA A 98 -8.27 -12.33 10.73
N LYS A 99 -9.46 -12.60 10.16
CA LYS A 99 -10.69 -12.80 10.95
C LYS A 99 -10.62 -14.03 11.85
N ALA A 100 -9.81 -15.03 11.52
CA ALA A 100 -9.71 -16.26 12.30
C ALA A 100 -8.77 -16.14 13.51
N PHE A 101 -7.74 -15.28 13.44
CA PHE A 101 -6.69 -15.21 14.45
C PHE A 101 -6.41 -13.76 14.88
N PRO A 102 -6.51 -13.44 16.19
CA PRO A 102 -6.26 -12.08 16.66
C PRO A 102 -4.80 -11.69 16.41
N ALA A 103 -4.59 -10.47 15.91
CA ALA A 103 -3.25 -9.94 15.68
C ALA A 103 -2.45 -9.85 16.99
N GLN A 104 -1.17 -10.24 16.91
CA GLN A 104 -0.23 -10.04 18.01
C GLN A 104 0.17 -8.56 18.08
N LYS A 105 0.52 -8.10 19.28
CA LYS A 105 0.88 -6.71 19.55
C LYS A 105 2.30 -6.66 20.07
N ILE A 106 3.18 -5.92 19.39
CA ILE A 106 4.58 -5.77 19.80
C ILE A 106 4.83 -4.30 20.16
N PRO A 107 5.10 -3.98 21.44
CA PRO A 107 5.49 -2.63 21.80
C PRO A 107 6.87 -2.30 21.21
N PHE A 108 7.03 -1.08 20.72
CA PHE A 108 8.31 -0.55 20.29
C PHE A 108 8.55 0.83 20.86
N ARG A 109 9.83 1.22 20.89
CA ARG A 109 10.30 2.53 21.39
C ARG A 109 10.73 3.42 20.24
N GLU A 110 10.84 4.71 20.52
CA GLU A 110 11.50 5.67 19.63
C GLU A 110 12.92 5.19 19.26
N GLY A 111 13.32 5.41 18.02
CA GLY A 111 14.63 5.02 17.50
C GLY A 111 14.73 3.56 17.02
N GLN A 112 13.71 2.73 17.23
CA GLN A 112 13.73 1.34 16.75
C GLN A 112 13.43 1.23 15.25
N HIS A 113 13.97 0.19 14.60
CA HIS A 113 13.73 -0.08 13.19
C HIS A 113 12.52 -1.01 12.99
N LEU A 114 11.45 -0.49 12.40
CA LEU A 114 10.21 -1.26 12.21
C LEU A 114 10.37 -2.47 11.28
N PHE A 115 11.07 -2.29 10.15
CA PHE A 115 11.33 -3.40 9.23
C PHE A 115 12.04 -4.57 9.93
N SER A 116 13.11 -4.29 10.68
CA SER A 116 13.84 -5.30 11.44
C SER A 116 12.99 -5.95 12.53
N LEU A 117 12.19 -5.15 13.26
CA LEU A 117 11.29 -5.66 14.28
C LEU A 117 10.25 -6.62 13.69
N THR A 118 9.63 -6.24 12.57
CA THR A 118 8.69 -7.08 11.81
C THR A 118 9.37 -8.36 11.32
N TYR A 119 10.56 -8.25 10.72
CA TYR A 119 11.31 -9.41 10.25
C TYR A 119 11.57 -10.42 11.37
N TYR A 120 12.12 -9.98 12.51
CA TYR A 120 12.40 -10.87 13.63
C TYR A 120 11.16 -11.47 14.26
N HIS A 121 10.02 -10.79 14.20
CA HIS A 121 8.76 -11.38 14.64
C HIS A 121 8.36 -12.53 13.73
N TYR A 122 8.31 -12.31 12.43
CA TYR A 122 7.76 -13.29 11.50
C TYR A 122 8.73 -14.38 11.06
N SER A 123 10.04 -14.16 11.23
CA SER A 123 11.06 -15.18 10.96
C SER A 123 11.07 -16.30 12.02
N LYS A 124 10.37 -16.13 13.14
CA LYS A 124 10.26 -17.14 14.19
C LYS A 124 9.38 -18.30 13.73
N ALA A 125 9.81 -19.51 14.09
CA ALA A 125 8.94 -20.67 14.08
C ALA A 125 7.84 -20.53 15.13
N PHE A 126 6.69 -21.13 14.88
CA PHE A 126 5.68 -21.27 15.92
C PHE A 126 6.17 -22.16 17.05
N SER A 127 5.83 -21.79 18.28
CA SER A 127 6.07 -22.67 19.42
C SER A 127 5.04 -23.82 19.45
N PRO A 128 5.34 -24.98 20.05
CA PRO A 128 4.37 -26.08 20.17
C PRO A 128 3.07 -25.74 20.92
N SER A 129 3.09 -24.65 21.71
CA SER A 129 1.94 -24.14 22.46
C SER A 129 1.12 -23.10 21.71
N GLU A 130 1.60 -22.60 20.57
CA GLU A 130 0.88 -21.62 19.77
C GLU A 130 -0.10 -22.33 18.82
N GLU A 131 -1.31 -21.79 18.72
CA GLU A 131 -2.28 -22.23 17.72
C GLU A 131 -1.79 -21.80 16.33
N LEU A 132 -1.74 -22.74 15.40
CA LEU A 132 -1.33 -22.47 14.03
C LEU A 132 -2.48 -21.81 13.25
N PRO A 133 -2.20 -20.77 12.46
CA PRO A 133 -3.22 -20.20 11.59
C PRO A 133 -3.68 -21.19 10.51
N SER A 134 -4.85 -20.93 9.91
CA SER A 134 -5.57 -21.88 9.05
C SER A 134 -4.71 -22.47 7.92
N LYS A 135 -4.09 -21.59 7.11
CA LYS A 135 -3.45 -21.97 5.86
C LYS A 135 -1.99 -21.54 5.84
N ASN A 136 -1.09 -22.53 5.76
CA ASN A 136 0.29 -22.32 5.37
C ASN A 136 0.37 -22.21 3.84
N TYR A 137 0.96 -21.15 3.33
CA TYR A 137 1.07 -20.86 1.91
C TYR A 137 2.42 -21.27 1.29
N VAL A 138 3.40 -21.66 2.10
CA VAL A 138 4.80 -21.90 1.67
C VAL A 138 5.20 -23.36 1.83
N SER A 139 5.05 -23.92 3.04
CA SER A 139 5.48 -25.29 3.35
C SER A 139 4.28 -26.14 3.80
N THR A 140 4.03 -27.25 3.10
CA THR A 140 2.97 -28.20 3.46
C THR A 140 3.49 -29.35 4.32
N ASP A 141 4.81 -29.53 4.37
CA ASP A 141 5.48 -30.56 5.18
C ASP A 141 5.55 -30.20 6.67
N GLY A 142 5.40 -28.91 7.02
CA GLY A 142 5.25 -28.43 8.39
C GLY A 142 6.50 -28.58 9.24
N ILE A 143 7.69 -28.69 8.62
CA ILE A 143 8.95 -28.81 9.36
C ILE A 143 9.34 -27.43 9.89
N ALA A 144 8.89 -27.13 11.12
CA ALA A 144 9.10 -25.86 11.82
C ALA A 144 8.53 -24.63 11.08
N PRO A 145 7.20 -24.57 10.90
CA PRO A 145 6.56 -23.52 10.13
C PRO A 145 6.83 -22.16 10.76
N ARG A 146 7.22 -21.20 9.94
CA ARG A 146 7.47 -19.82 10.36
C ARG A 146 6.22 -18.97 10.24
N ARG A 147 6.12 -17.94 11.07
CA ARG A 147 4.95 -17.06 11.12
C ARG A 147 4.65 -16.36 9.80
N TYR A 148 5.68 -16.02 9.00
CA TYR A 148 5.44 -15.40 7.69
C TYR A 148 4.69 -16.31 6.71
N GLU A 149 4.78 -17.63 6.86
CA GLU A 149 4.23 -18.58 5.89
C GLU A 149 2.69 -18.56 5.85
N TYR A 150 2.06 -17.91 6.81
CA TYR A 150 0.60 -17.78 6.92
C TYR A 150 0.09 -16.42 6.42
N LEU A 151 1.00 -15.50 6.08
CA LEU A 151 0.66 -14.15 5.61
C LEU A 151 0.35 -14.08 4.11
N GLY A 152 0.56 -15.18 3.40
CA GLY A 152 0.38 -15.28 1.96
C GLY A 152 1.52 -16.08 1.31
N PRO A 153 1.39 -16.39 0.01
CA PRO A 153 2.40 -17.12 -0.75
C PRO A 153 3.71 -16.35 -0.93
N GLN A 154 3.67 -15.01 -1.00
CA GLN A 154 4.90 -14.22 -1.11
C GLN A 154 4.76 -12.85 -0.40
N PRO A 155 4.72 -12.86 0.95
CA PRO A 155 4.44 -11.66 1.72
C PRO A 155 5.65 -10.73 1.75
N CYS A 156 5.41 -9.47 1.43
CA CYS A 156 6.39 -8.40 1.47
C CYS A 156 5.89 -7.25 2.35
N ILE A 157 6.78 -6.65 3.14
CA ILE A 157 6.48 -5.43 3.89
C ILE A 157 6.60 -4.26 2.92
N ALA A 158 5.49 -3.58 2.63
CA ALA A 158 5.48 -2.38 1.79
C ALA A 158 5.64 -1.09 2.61
N GLY A 159 5.24 -1.08 3.87
CA GLY A 159 5.40 0.08 4.73
C GLY A 159 4.72 -0.06 6.09
N PHE A 160 4.55 1.07 6.76
CA PHE A 160 3.89 1.15 8.06
C PHE A 160 2.94 2.33 8.09
N LEU A 161 1.77 2.10 8.68
CA LEU A 161 0.77 3.11 8.93
C LEU A 161 0.78 3.46 10.41
N MET A 162 1.21 4.67 10.73
CA MET A 162 1.18 5.20 12.10
C MET A 162 -0.04 6.10 12.24
N ASP A 163 -1.01 5.69 13.05
CA ASP A 163 -2.15 6.54 13.38
C ASP A 163 -1.88 7.25 14.73
N PRO A 164 -1.75 8.59 14.75
CA PRO A 164 -1.56 9.34 15.98
C PRO A 164 -2.72 9.20 16.97
N SER A 165 -3.96 8.96 16.52
CA SER A 165 -5.11 8.87 17.42
C SER A 165 -5.19 7.54 18.16
N ASP A 166 -4.84 6.45 17.46
CA ASP A 166 -5.09 5.10 17.96
C ASP A 166 -3.90 4.54 18.74
N GLY A 167 -2.74 5.21 18.68
CA GLY A 167 -1.52 4.79 19.37
C GLY A 167 -0.95 3.46 18.87
N VAL A 168 -1.45 2.96 17.73
CA VAL A 168 -1.03 1.71 17.10
C VAL A 168 -0.43 1.98 15.72
N THR A 169 0.54 1.14 15.36
CA THR A 169 1.15 1.13 14.04
C THR A 169 0.76 -0.15 13.32
N GLN A 170 0.19 -0.04 12.13
CA GLN A 170 -0.16 -1.18 11.30
C GLN A 170 0.92 -1.44 10.25
N ILE A 171 1.12 -2.72 9.89
CA ILE A 171 2.02 -3.11 8.81
C ILE A 171 1.23 -3.08 7.51
N LEU A 172 1.74 -2.36 6.51
CA LEU A 172 1.23 -2.46 5.14
C LEU A 172 1.94 -3.60 4.43
N TRP A 173 1.17 -4.62 4.07
CA TRP A 173 1.61 -5.77 3.32
C TRP A 173 1.38 -5.59 1.83
N TRP A 174 2.28 -6.17 1.04
CA TRP A 174 2.11 -6.45 -0.37
C TRP A 174 2.42 -7.93 -0.60
N ASP A 175 1.48 -8.70 -1.10
CA ASP A 175 1.76 -10.06 -1.55
C ASP A 175 2.06 -10.02 -3.06
N SER A 176 3.29 -10.35 -3.44
CA SER A 176 3.72 -10.23 -4.84
C SER A 176 3.18 -11.32 -5.76
N PHE A 177 2.69 -12.43 -5.21
CA PHE A 177 2.06 -13.51 -5.97
C PHE A 177 0.56 -13.25 -6.14
N LEU A 178 -0.13 -12.79 -5.10
CA LEU A 178 -1.56 -12.44 -5.15
C LEU A 178 -1.80 -11.04 -5.75
N HIS A 179 -0.75 -10.23 -5.93
CA HIS A 179 -0.82 -8.84 -6.39
C HIS A 179 -1.79 -7.99 -5.54
N MET A 180 -1.73 -8.16 -4.22
CA MET A 180 -2.69 -7.58 -3.29
C MET A 180 -2.00 -6.85 -2.14
N ALA A 181 -2.48 -5.64 -1.86
CA ALA A 181 -2.11 -4.89 -0.67
C ALA A 181 -3.12 -5.13 0.47
N TRP A 182 -2.65 -5.23 1.70
CA TRP A 182 -3.52 -5.45 2.85
C TRP A 182 -2.87 -5.01 4.17
N SER A 183 -3.68 -4.79 5.19
CA SER A 183 -3.25 -4.53 6.56
C SER A 183 -4.24 -5.13 7.54
N ASN A 184 -3.75 -5.94 8.47
CA ASN A 184 -4.57 -6.56 9.51
C ASN A 184 -5.84 -7.23 8.97
N ASN A 185 -7.00 -6.60 9.11
CA ASN A 185 -8.31 -7.12 8.76
C ASN A 185 -8.88 -6.55 7.45
N GLU A 186 -8.09 -5.78 6.71
CA GLU A 186 -8.56 -4.99 5.57
C GLU A 186 -7.65 -5.18 4.35
N THR A 187 -8.25 -5.32 3.18
CA THR A 187 -7.55 -5.23 1.89
C THR A 187 -7.53 -3.79 1.42
N TRP A 188 -6.45 -3.39 0.78
CA TRP A 188 -6.24 -2.01 0.34
C TRP A 188 -6.21 -1.97 -1.18
N ALA A 189 -6.83 -0.95 -1.75
CA ALA A 189 -6.77 -0.65 -3.17
C ALA A 189 -6.05 0.67 -3.38
N VAL A 190 -5.22 0.71 -4.42
CA VAL A 190 -4.71 1.96 -4.96
C VAL A 190 -5.72 2.44 -5.98
N ASP A 191 -6.23 3.65 -5.79
CA ASP A 191 -7.09 4.35 -6.72
C ASP A 191 -6.47 5.73 -7.00
N ALA A 192 -7.12 6.54 -7.82
CA ALA A 192 -6.73 7.92 -8.05
C ALA A 192 -7.94 8.85 -7.99
N GLN A 193 -7.74 10.03 -7.41
CA GLN A 193 -8.72 11.10 -7.33
C GLN A 193 -8.21 12.32 -8.07
N PHE A 194 -9.05 12.91 -8.92
CA PHE A 194 -8.72 14.16 -9.58
C PHE A 194 -8.88 15.32 -8.59
N ASP A 195 -7.81 16.10 -8.41
CA ASP A 195 -7.83 17.34 -7.65
C ASP A 195 -8.01 18.51 -8.62
N GLU A 196 -9.16 19.20 -8.50
CA GLU A 196 -9.51 20.34 -9.36
C GLU A 196 -8.60 21.56 -9.16
N THR A 197 -7.98 21.70 -7.98
CA THR A 197 -7.12 22.84 -7.63
C THR A 197 -5.80 22.76 -8.37
N VAL A 198 -5.19 21.58 -8.39
CA VAL A 198 -3.93 21.32 -9.11
C VAL A 198 -4.15 20.76 -10.52
N GLN A 199 -5.41 20.52 -10.90
CA GLN A 199 -5.82 19.95 -12.17
C GLN A 199 -5.08 18.66 -12.53
N SER A 200 -4.92 17.75 -11.55
CA SER A 200 -4.17 16.50 -11.75
C SER A 200 -4.77 15.33 -10.97
N TRP A 201 -4.50 14.12 -11.46
CA TRP A 201 -4.83 12.88 -10.76
C TRP A 201 -3.82 12.60 -9.64
N LEU A 202 -4.32 12.43 -8.41
CA LEU A 202 -3.53 12.10 -7.24
C LEU A 202 -3.81 10.66 -6.82
N PRO A 203 -2.78 9.84 -6.54
CA PRO A 203 -3.00 8.50 -6.02
C PRO A 203 -3.62 8.58 -4.63
N ILE A 204 -4.58 7.70 -4.37
CA ILE A 204 -5.19 7.53 -3.06
C ILE A 204 -5.16 6.05 -2.69
N ILE A 205 -4.87 5.78 -1.43
CA ILE A 205 -4.89 4.43 -0.90
C ILE A 205 -6.16 4.29 -0.07
N GLN A 206 -7.09 3.51 -0.61
CA GLN A 206 -8.39 3.29 -0.02
C GLN A 206 -8.41 1.94 0.71
N LYS A 207 -8.98 1.96 1.91
CA LYS A 207 -9.36 0.74 2.62
C LYS A 207 -10.62 0.18 1.97
N ASP A 208 -10.58 -1.07 1.54
CA ASP A 208 -11.74 -1.75 0.98
C ASP A 208 -12.69 -2.09 2.13
N MET A 209 -13.80 -1.35 2.24
CA MET A 209 -14.84 -1.60 3.22
C MET A 209 -15.73 -2.75 2.73
N LYS A 210 -15.32 -4.00 2.99
CA LYS A 210 -16.18 -5.17 2.78
C LYS A 210 -16.97 -5.55 4.02
#